data_AF-A0ABD3VXV7-F1
#
_entry.id   AF-A0ABD3VXV7-F1
#
_cell.length_a   1.000
_cell.length_b   1.000
_cell.length_c   1.000
_cell.angle_alpha   90.00
_cell.angle_beta   90.00
_cell.angle_gamma   90.00
#
_symmetry.space_group_name_H-M   'P 1'
#
loop_
_entity.id
_entity.type
_entity.pdbx_description
1 polymer ?
#
loop_
_entity_poly.entity_id
_entity_poly.type
_entity_poly.pdbx_seq_one_letter_code
_entity_poly.pdbx_strand_id
1 'polypeptide(L)'
;MNTRHLIELYFYMGFTYDEIAMILSIKHNMMISVCHLKRKLHELNLTRRKGYSDLDTVLSFIEYQLTTSGQMHGYRWMYQKYLLNGLKVKKEDIRLVLRMLDPQ
;
A
#
# COMPACT_ATOMS: atom_id res chain seq x y z
N MET A 1 -20.39 -21.23 2.46
CA MET A 1 -19.29 -20.24 2.63
C MET A 1 -19.77 -18.89 2.12
N ASN A 2 -19.57 -17.80 2.87
CA ASN A 2 -20.01 -16.46 2.46
C ASN A 2 -19.07 -15.87 1.40
N THR A 3 -19.60 -15.07 0.48
CA THR A 3 -18.83 -14.43 -0.62
C THR A 3 -17.63 -13.62 -0.11
N ARG A 4 -17.77 -12.93 1.03
CA ARG A 4 -16.68 -12.16 1.65
C ARG A 4 -15.49 -13.04 2.02
N HIS A 5 -15.73 -14.18 2.67
CA HIS A 5 -14.68 -15.11 3.08
C HIS A 5 -13.94 -15.70 1.87
N LEU A 6 -14.65 -15.99 0.77
CA LEU A 6 -14.01 -16.48 -0.45
C LEU A 6 -13.14 -15.39 -1.09
N ILE A 7 -13.61 -14.15 -1.13
CA ILE A 7 -12.83 -13.00 -1.63
C ILE A 7 -11.56 -12.82 -0.80
N GLU A 8 -11.65 -12.84 0.53
CA GLU A 8 -10.51 -12.78 1.45
C GLU A 8 -9.52 -13.90 1.20
N LEU A 9 -10.00 -15.16 1.19
CA LEU A 9 -9.18 -16.34 0.98
C LEU A 9 -8.38 -16.24 -0.32
N TYR A 10 -9.04 -15.95 -1.45
CA TYR A 10 -8.36 -15.85 -2.75
C TYR A 10 -7.47 -14.62 -2.85
N PHE A 11 -7.82 -13.52 -2.17
CA PHE A 11 -6.96 -12.36 -2.08
C PHE A 11 -5.65 -12.68 -1.36
N TYR A 12 -5.71 -13.35 -0.20
CA TYR A 12 -4.54 -13.75 0.58
C TYR A 12 -3.71 -14.85 -0.09
N MET A 13 -4.33 -15.70 -0.90
CA MET A 13 -3.61 -16.66 -1.76
C MET A 13 -2.83 -16.00 -2.90
N GLY A 14 -2.99 -14.69 -3.13
CA GLY A 14 -2.19 -13.96 -4.12
C GLY A 14 -2.80 -13.85 -5.52
N PHE A 15 -4.00 -14.40 -5.76
CA PHE A 15 -4.68 -14.35 -7.06
C PHE A 15 -5.06 -12.93 -7.49
N THR A 16 -4.72 -12.52 -8.71
CA THR A 16 -5.13 -11.22 -9.28
C THR A 16 -6.64 -11.01 -9.21
N TYR A 17 -7.09 -9.75 -9.33
CA TYR A 17 -8.53 -9.45 -9.26
C TYR A 17 -9.33 -10.17 -10.35
N ASP A 18 -8.75 -10.32 -11.55
CA ASP A 18 -9.36 -11.06 -12.65
C ASP A 18 -9.44 -12.56 -12.35
N GLU A 19 -8.39 -13.16 -11.79
CA GLU A 19 -8.38 -14.55 -11.35
C GLU A 19 -9.40 -14.81 -10.22
N ILE A 20 -9.49 -13.91 -9.23
CA ILE A 20 -10.47 -14.03 -8.16
C ILE A 20 -11.89 -14.00 -8.74
N ALA A 21 -12.20 -13.07 -9.63
CA ALA A 21 -13.52 -12.99 -10.28
C ALA A 21 -13.83 -14.26 -11.09
N MET A 22 -12.84 -14.79 -11.81
CA MET A 22 -12.97 -16.03 -12.58
C MET A 22 -13.21 -17.24 -11.68
N ILE A 23 -12.43 -17.40 -10.59
CA ILE A 23 -12.57 -18.52 -9.65
C ILE A 23 -13.94 -18.47 -8.95
N LEU A 24 -14.40 -17.28 -8.56
CA LEU A 24 -15.74 -17.09 -7.99
C LEU A 24 -16.83 -17.51 -8.98
N SER A 25 -16.67 -17.17 -10.26
CA SER A 25 -17.62 -17.55 -11.30
C SER A 25 -17.62 -19.06 -11.58
N ILE A 26 -16.45 -19.68 -11.76
CA ILE A 26 -16.34 -21.08 -12.20
C ILE A 26 -16.56 -22.07 -11.04
N LYS A 27 -15.97 -21.80 -9.87
CA LYS A 27 -15.96 -22.76 -8.75
C LYS A 27 -17.14 -22.61 -7.82
N HIS A 28 -17.71 -21.40 -7.73
CA HIS A 28 -18.78 -21.07 -6.77
C HIS A 28 -20.06 -20.57 -7.43
N ASN A 29 -20.15 -20.56 -8.77
CA ASN A 29 -21.27 -20.00 -9.54
C ASN A 29 -21.66 -18.57 -9.11
N MET A 30 -20.69 -17.79 -8.63
CA MET A 30 -20.88 -16.40 -8.21
C MET A 30 -20.35 -15.46 -9.29
N MET A 31 -21.23 -15.02 -10.17
CA MET A 31 -20.89 -14.03 -11.20
C MET A 31 -20.68 -12.66 -10.55
N ILE A 32 -19.43 -12.20 -10.50
CA ILE A 32 -19.07 -10.87 -10.02
C ILE A 32 -18.18 -10.18 -11.05
N SER A 33 -18.52 -8.94 -11.40
CA SER A 33 -17.63 -8.12 -12.23
C SER A 33 -16.41 -7.69 -11.44
N VAL A 34 -15.29 -7.47 -12.12
CA VAL A 34 -14.05 -6.99 -11.48
C VAL A 34 -14.26 -5.65 -10.77
N CYS A 35 -15.11 -4.77 -11.31
CA CYS A 35 -15.48 -3.51 -10.65
C CYS A 35 -16.20 -3.75 -9.31
N HIS A 36 -17.15 -4.69 -9.28
CA HIS A 36 -17.86 -5.04 -8.05
C HIS A 36 -16.94 -5.75 -7.04
N LEU A 37 -16.04 -6.61 -7.52
CA LEU A 37 -15.02 -7.24 -6.69
C LEU A 37 -14.09 -6.19 -6.06
N LYS A 38 -13.60 -5.21 -6.83
CA LYS A 38 -12.76 -4.11 -6.31
C LYS A 38 -13.49 -3.29 -5.23
N ARG A 39 -14.77 -3.00 -5.42
CA ARG A 39 -15.61 -2.37 -4.38
C ARG A 39 -15.67 -3.20 -3.11
N LYS A 40 -15.90 -4.52 -3.22
CA LYS A 40 -15.92 -5.43 -2.07
C LYS A 40 -14.58 -5.50 -1.37
N LEU A 41 -13.48 -5.58 -2.11
CA LEU A 41 -12.13 -5.54 -1.56
C LEU A 41 -11.85 -4.23 -0.82
N HIS A 42 -12.30 -3.09 -1.35
CA HIS A 42 -12.22 -1.80 -0.66
C HIS A 42 -13.04 -1.76 0.64
N GLU A 43 -14.28 -2.26 0.62
CA GLU A 43 -15.12 -2.41 1.83
C GLU A 43 -14.43 -3.29 2.89
N LEU A 44 -13.59 -4.25 2.47
CA LEU A 44 -12.83 -5.15 3.34
C LEU A 44 -11.42 -4.63 3.69
N ASN A 45 -11.06 -3.41 3.28
CA ASN A 45 -9.70 -2.83 3.40
C ASN A 45 -8.58 -3.69 2.74
N LEU A 46 -8.93 -4.58 1.83
CA LEU A 46 -8.00 -5.44 1.10
C LEU A 46 -7.49 -4.73 -0.15
N THR A 47 -6.27 -4.22 -0.08
CA THR A 47 -5.64 -3.49 -1.20
C THR A 47 -4.27 -4.09 -1.51
N ARG A 48 -4.04 -4.41 -2.79
CA ARG A 48 -2.70 -4.81 -3.24
C ARG A 48 -1.84 -3.58 -3.42
N ARG A 49 -1.20 -3.14 -2.35
CA ARG A 49 -0.20 -2.07 -2.41
C ARG A 49 1.08 -2.65 -3.03
N LYS A 50 1.19 -2.62 -4.36
CA LYS A 50 2.43 -3.01 -5.05
C LYS A 50 3.48 -1.91 -4.91
N GLY A 51 4.59 -2.24 -4.24
CA GLY A 51 5.85 -1.52 -4.34
C GLY A 51 5.97 -0.23 -3.53
N TYR A 52 5.13 -0.03 -2.51
CA TYR A 52 5.41 0.99 -1.51
C TYR A 52 6.43 0.45 -0.53
N SER A 53 7.44 1.26 -0.21
CA SER A 53 8.46 0.93 0.78
C SER A 53 7.80 0.85 2.14
N ASP A 54 8.14 -0.16 2.93
CA ASP A 54 7.64 -0.30 4.30
C ASP A 54 8.00 0.92 5.14
N LEU A 55 7.18 1.22 6.14
CA LEU A 55 7.40 2.35 7.05
C LEU A 55 8.80 2.29 7.70
N ASP A 56 9.31 1.09 7.95
CA ASP A 56 10.66 0.86 8.50
C ASP A 56 11.77 1.34 7.54
N THR A 57 11.62 1.04 6.24
CA THR A 57 12.50 1.58 5.19
C THR A 57 12.37 3.10 5.11
N VAL A 58 11.16 3.63 5.35
CA VAL A 58 10.90 5.07 5.36
C VAL A 58 11.58 5.77 6.56
N LEU A 59 11.55 5.15 7.74
CA LEU A 59 12.22 5.64 8.92
C LEU A 59 13.74 5.64 8.73
N SER A 60 14.29 4.49 8.34
CA SER A 60 15.72 4.29 8.17
C SER A 60 16.33 5.30 7.18
N PHE A 61 15.65 5.57 6.07
CA PHE A 61 16.15 6.52 5.08
C PHE A 61 15.99 7.97 5.53
N ILE A 62 14.96 8.32 6.32
CA ILE A 62 14.84 9.66 6.91
C ILE A 62 15.97 9.90 7.93
N GLU A 63 16.25 8.94 8.81
CA GLU A 63 17.35 9.04 9.78
C GLU A 63 18.72 9.18 9.10
N TYR A 64 18.96 8.39 8.05
CA TYR A 64 20.17 8.51 7.23
C TYR A 64 20.30 9.89 6.56
N GLN A 65 19.20 10.46 6.06
CA GLN A 65 19.23 11.80 5.46
C GLN A 65 19.42 12.90 6.52
N LEU A 66 18.83 12.77 7.71
CA LEU A 66 18.99 13.71 8.81
C LEU A 66 20.44 13.76 9.31
N THR A 67 21.07 12.58 9.47
CA THR A 67 22.47 12.47 9.89
C THR A 67 23.46 12.98 8.85
N THR A 68 23.18 12.79 7.56
CA THR A 68 24.09 13.17 6.47
C THR A 68 23.96 14.64 6.04
N SER A 69 22.74 15.17 5.96
CA SER A 69 22.50 16.50 5.40
C SER A 69 22.47 17.62 6.46
N GLY A 70 22.31 17.28 7.74
CA GLY A 70 22.37 18.23 8.86
C GLY A 70 21.29 19.34 8.85
N GLN A 71 20.41 19.38 7.85
CA GLN A 71 19.35 20.38 7.73
C GLN A 71 18.00 19.72 7.44
N MET A 72 17.00 20.15 8.22
CA MET A 72 15.63 19.66 8.11
C MET A 72 14.94 20.30 6.89
N HIS A 73 15.05 19.62 5.75
CA HIS A 73 14.30 19.98 4.56
C HIS A 73 12.88 19.44 4.69
N GLY A 74 11.87 20.27 4.42
CA GLY A 74 10.46 19.88 4.59
C GLY A 74 10.04 18.65 3.76
N TYR A 75 8.89 18.06 4.11
CA TYR A 75 8.40 16.78 3.58
C TYR A 75 8.35 16.66 2.04
N ARG A 76 8.21 17.77 1.31
CA ARG A 76 8.22 17.78 -0.17
C ARG A 76 9.59 17.40 -0.73
N TRP A 77 10.66 17.92 -0.12
CA TRP A 77 12.03 17.60 -0.51
C TRP A 77 12.35 16.14 -0.20
N MET A 78 11.93 15.66 0.97
CA MET A 78 12.11 14.26 1.37
C MET A 78 11.40 13.32 0.37
N TYR A 79 10.15 13.62 0.00
CA TYR A 79 9.43 12.85 -1.03
C TYR A 79 10.17 12.78 -2.38
N GLN A 80 10.77 13.89 -2.82
CA GLN A 80 11.55 13.90 -4.07
C GLN A 80 12.80 13.01 -3.96
N LYS A 81 13.48 12.99 -2.80
CA LYS A 81 14.62 12.09 -2.55
C LYS A 81 14.23 10.62 -2.59
N TYR A 82 13.08 10.23 -2.04
CA TYR A 82 12.58 8.86 -2.16
C TYR A 82 12.40 8.44 -3.62
N LEU A 83 11.76 9.29 -4.43
CA LEU A 83 11.56 9.02 -5.85
C LEU A 83 12.88 8.87 -6.61
N LEU A 84 13.86 9.73 -6.33
CA LEU A 84 15.19 9.64 -6.96
C LEU A 84 15.95 8.35 -6.58
N ASN A 85 15.69 7.79 -5.41
CA ASN A 85 16.27 6.52 -4.97
C ASN A 85 15.43 5.29 -5.39
N GLY A 86 14.44 5.47 -6.27
CA GLY A 86 13.59 4.39 -6.78
C GLY A 86 12.57 3.85 -5.78
N LEU A 87 12.45 4.50 -4.61
CA LEU A 87 11.50 4.13 -3.57
C LEU A 87 10.14 4.77 -3.87
N LYS A 88 9.06 3.99 -3.79
CA LYS A 88 7.69 4.54 -3.81
C LYS A 88 7.19 4.61 -2.39
N VAL A 89 6.76 5.79 -1.94
CA VAL A 89 6.23 6.02 -0.59
C VAL A 89 5.06 6.98 -0.73
N LYS A 90 4.03 6.87 0.12
CA LYS A 90 2.97 7.88 0.09
C LYS A 90 3.50 9.19 0.66
N LYS A 91 3.10 10.31 0.07
CA LYS A 91 3.38 11.64 0.62
C LYS A 91 2.89 11.77 2.07
N GLU A 92 1.73 11.19 2.38
CA GLU A 92 1.17 11.23 3.73
C GLU A 92 1.99 10.42 4.73
N ASP A 93 2.54 9.27 4.33
CA ASP A 93 3.38 8.45 5.22
C ASP A 93 4.67 9.21 5.57
N ILE A 94 5.32 9.85 4.57
CA ILE A 94 6.49 10.72 4.82
C ILE A 94 6.13 11.88 5.74
N ARG A 95 4.97 12.51 5.54
CA ARG A 95 4.49 13.61 6.39
C ARG A 95 4.24 13.17 7.82
N LEU A 96 3.61 12.02 8.02
CA LEU A 96 3.35 11.46 9.35
C LEU A 96 4.66 11.12 10.05
N VAL A 97 5.59 10.47 9.37
CA VAL A 97 6.90 10.11 9.94
C VAL A 97 7.71 11.37 10.29
N LEU A 98 7.74 12.38 9.41
CA LEU A 98 8.41 13.66 9.72
C LEU A 98 7.78 14.38 10.92
N ARG A 99 6.45 14.38 11.05
CA ARG A 99 5.77 14.96 12.23
C ARG A 99 6.07 14.20 13.52
N MET A 100 6.31 12.89 13.45
CA MET A 100 6.69 12.11 14.62
C MET A 100 8.13 12.38 15.04
N LEU A 101 9.01 12.65 14.07
CA LEU A 101 10.44 12.91 14.29
C LEU A 101 10.74 14.37 14.68
N ASP A 102 9.93 15.32 14.21
CA ASP A 102 10.04 16.74 14.56
C ASP A 102 8.74 17.24 15.21
N PRO A 103 8.62 17.11 16.54
CA PRO A 103 7.39 17.45 17.28
C PRO A 103 7.24 18.94 17.61
N GLN A 104 7.92 19.85 16.89
CA GLN A 104 7.79 21.30 17.12
C GLN A 104 6.48 21.90 16.59
#